data_AF-A0A448UT52-F1
#
_entry.id   AF-A0A448UT52-F1
#
_cell.length_a   1.000
_cell.length_b   1.000
_cell.length_c   1.000
_cell.angle_alpha   90.00
_cell.angle_beta   90.00
_cell.angle_gamma   90.00
#
_symmetry.space_group_name_H-M   'P 1'
#
loop_
_entity.id
_entity.type
_entity.pdbx_description
1 polymer ?
#
loop_
_entity_poly.entity_id
_entity_poly.type
_entity_poly.pdbx_seq_one_letter_code
_entity_poly.pdbx_strand_id
1 'polypeptide(L)'
;MVHPKRTDTGYRKYSQTDIERLRYILTMQRDYYMPLKVIRQHLDDLEAGRAINSVPAPVSDEMLDQVLGSTNVAEGRTYSIRELEEYSGAPVELIRELIDFGLLDDEADAKYTEYDVLIARASAELMGHGIQPRHLRAFKSAADREISLVEIAVAPLASRRDAASQTQAQERADKIRKLCLQLHATLVESAMPTYN
;
A
#
# COMPACT_ATOMS: atom_id res chain seq x y z
N MET A 1 22.58 -2.20 -0.80
CA MET A 1 22.61 -2.98 0.47
C MET A 1 23.89 -2.63 1.23
N VAL A 2 23.93 -2.85 2.54
CA VAL A 2 25.10 -2.49 3.35
C VAL A 2 26.10 -3.65 3.38
N HIS A 3 27.34 -3.37 3.01
CA HIS A 3 28.42 -4.36 2.92
C HIS A 3 29.53 -4.04 3.94
N PRO A 4 29.36 -4.38 5.23
CA PRO A 4 30.34 -4.05 6.26
C PRO A 4 31.65 -4.83 6.06
N LYS A 5 32.78 -4.18 6.34
CA LYS A 5 34.10 -4.84 6.33
C LYS A 5 34.20 -5.82 7.51
N ARG A 6 34.96 -6.91 7.34
CA ARG A 6 35.28 -7.84 8.44
C ARG A 6 36.66 -7.52 9.01
N THR A 7 36.78 -7.64 10.33
CA THR A 7 38.08 -7.64 11.03
C THR A 7 38.76 -9.01 10.90
N ASP A 8 40.07 -9.09 11.12
CA ASP A 8 40.81 -10.37 11.10
C ASP A 8 40.28 -11.38 12.13
N THR A 9 39.57 -10.88 13.16
CA THR A 9 38.85 -11.66 14.19
C THR A 9 37.40 -12.02 13.81
N GLY A 10 36.93 -11.66 12.62
CA GLY A 10 35.62 -12.06 12.08
C GLY A 10 34.43 -11.13 12.36
N TYR A 11 34.58 -10.12 13.24
CA TYR A 11 33.51 -9.14 13.54
C TYR A 11 33.23 -8.20 12.37
N ARG A 12 31.95 -7.84 12.17
CA ARG A 12 31.50 -6.84 11.18
C ARG A 12 31.79 -5.44 11.70
N LYS A 13 32.51 -4.64 10.92
CA LYS A 13 32.82 -3.23 11.18
C LYS A 13 32.06 -2.37 10.17
N TYR A 14 31.10 -1.60 10.67
CA TYR A 14 30.31 -0.66 9.89
C TYR A 14 31.05 0.67 9.78
N SER A 15 31.10 1.22 8.57
CA SER A 15 31.56 2.61 8.35
C SER A 15 30.46 3.61 8.71
N GLN A 16 30.80 4.90 8.82
CA GLN A 16 29.81 5.95 9.08
C GLN A 16 28.71 5.98 8.00
N THR A 17 29.09 5.83 6.73
CA THR A 17 28.16 5.74 5.60
C THR A 17 27.26 4.50 5.69
N ASP A 18 27.76 3.38 6.20
CA ASP A 18 26.94 2.18 6.41
C ASP A 18 25.88 2.40 7.49
N ILE A 19 26.21 3.13 8.55
CA ILE A 19 25.28 3.48 9.63
C ILE A 19 24.19 4.42 9.12
N GLU A 20 24.55 5.41 8.31
CA GLU A 20 23.61 6.33 7.68
C GLU A 20 22.64 5.60 6.73
N ARG A 21 23.16 4.70 5.88
CA ARG A 21 22.34 3.82 5.04
C ARG A 21 21.40 2.94 5.88
N LEU A 22 21.88 2.36 6.98
CA LEU A 22 21.04 1.55 7.87
C LEU A 22 19.92 2.36 8.52
N ARG A 23 20.21 3.58 8.99
CA ARG A 23 19.16 4.47 9.54
C ARG A 23 18.11 4.80 8.50
N TYR A 24 18.54 5.11 7.27
CA TYR A 24 17.63 5.37 6.16
C TYR A 24 16.75 4.15 5.85
N ILE A 25 17.35 2.97 5.69
CA ILE A 25 16.61 1.71 5.45
C ILE A 25 15.59 1.47 6.55
N LEU A 26 15.99 1.55 7.82
CA LEU A 26 15.10 1.30 8.94
C LEU A 26 13.97 2.33 9.04
N THR A 27 14.22 3.59 8.68
CA THR A 27 13.19 4.64 8.60
C THR A 27 12.19 4.33 7.48
N MET A 28 12.67 4.00 6.28
CA MET A 28 11.81 3.62 5.15
C MET A 28 11.00 2.35 5.41
N GLN A 29 11.54 1.39 6.15
CA GLN A 29 10.80 0.19 6.54
C GLN A 29 9.78 0.44 7.65
N ARG A 30 10.09 1.31 8.61
CA ARG A 30 9.23 1.59 9.77
C ARG A 30 8.12 2.57 9.44
N ASP A 31 8.44 3.63 8.71
CA ASP A 31 7.56 4.79 8.52
C ASP A 31 6.86 4.75 7.14
N TYR A 32 7.41 3.99 6.18
CA TYR A 32 6.89 3.92 4.81
C TYR A 32 6.64 2.46 4.34
N TYR A 33 6.87 1.48 5.21
CA TYR A 33 6.67 0.04 4.96
C TYR A 33 7.27 -0.47 3.64
N MET A 34 8.37 0.16 3.21
CA MET A 34 8.94 -0.07 1.89
C MET A 34 9.70 -1.41 1.85
N PRO A 35 9.47 -2.29 0.86
CA PRO A 35 10.22 -3.53 0.72
C PRO A 35 11.71 -3.28 0.48
N LEU A 36 12.59 -4.15 1.01
CA LEU A 36 14.05 -4.02 0.88
C LEU A 36 14.56 -3.92 -0.56
N LYS A 37 13.81 -4.44 -1.54
CA LYS A 37 14.13 -4.32 -2.97
C LYS A 37 13.97 -2.87 -3.46
N VAL A 38 12.92 -2.18 -3.03
CA VAL A 38 12.62 -0.78 -3.41
C VAL A 38 13.54 0.19 -2.68
N ILE A 39 13.81 -0.06 -1.38
CA ILE A 39 14.80 0.73 -0.63
C ILE A 39 16.18 0.62 -1.28
N ARG A 40 16.53 -0.57 -1.79
CA ARG A 40 17.78 -0.78 -2.53
C ARG A 40 17.82 0.06 -3.81
N GLN A 41 16.76 0.04 -4.61
CA GLN A 41 16.66 0.85 -5.82
C GLN A 41 16.77 2.36 -5.50
N HIS A 42 16.08 2.83 -4.45
CA HIS A 42 16.17 4.22 -3.96
C HIS A 42 17.60 4.61 -3.56
N LEU A 43 18.31 3.72 -2.86
CA LEU A 43 19.70 3.94 -2.49
C LEU A 43 20.62 3.95 -3.73
N ASP A 44 20.38 3.08 -4.71
CA ASP A 44 21.15 3.02 -5.95
C ASP A 44 20.92 4.28 -6.81
N ASP A 45 19.71 4.85 -6.78
CA ASP A 45 19.36 6.12 -7.44
C ASP A 45 20.01 7.34 -6.77
N LEU A 46 20.00 7.38 -5.43
CA LEU A 46 20.71 8.39 -4.62
C LEU A 46 22.23 8.38 -4.87
N GLU A 47 22.83 7.19 -4.90
CA GLU A 47 24.27 7.01 -5.11
C GLU A 47 24.71 7.36 -6.54
N ALA A 48 23.82 7.16 -7.52
CA ALA A 48 24.08 7.52 -8.92
C ALA A 48 23.94 9.03 -9.20
N GLY A 49 23.62 9.85 -8.19
CA GLY A 49 23.40 11.28 -8.37
C GLY A 49 22.21 11.60 -9.28
N ARG A 50 21.31 10.63 -9.52
CA ARG A 50 20.02 10.89 -10.14
C ARG A 50 19.24 11.71 -9.11
N ALA A 51 19.02 12.98 -9.42
CA ALA A 51 18.25 13.83 -8.54
C ALA A 51 16.91 13.15 -8.24
N ILE A 52 16.59 12.97 -6.95
CA ILE A 52 15.20 12.77 -6.49
C ILE A 52 14.49 14.11 -6.70
N ASN A 53 14.46 14.59 -7.94
CA ASN A 53 13.58 15.66 -8.33
C ASN A 53 12.22 15.01 -8.43
N SER A 54 11.44 15.19 -7.35
CA SER A 54 9.99 15.31 -7.25
C SER A 54 9.23 15.43 -8.57
N VAL A 55 9.30 14.39 -9.37
CA VAL A 55 8.36 14.03 -10.44
C VAL A 55 8.01 12.61 -10.09
N PRO A 56 6.75 12.29 -9.75
CA PRO A 56 6.40 10.89 -9.66
C PRO A 56 6.53 10.35 -11.07
N ALA A 57 7.50 9.47 -11.25
CA ALA A 57 7.41 8.51 -12.32
C ALA A 57 6.01 7.87 -12.24
N PRO A 58 5.37 7.53 -13.37
CA PRO A 58 4.13 6.77 -13.36
C PRO A 58 4.29 5.63 -12.37
N VAL A 59 3.34 5.53 -11.41
CA VAL A 59 3.34 4.49 -10.39
C VAL A 59 3.75 3.17 -11.05
N SER A 60 4.91 2.63 -10.64
CA SER A 60 5.50 1.52 -11.37
C SER A 60 4.62 0.29 -11.21
N ASP A 61 4.58 -0.58 -12.23
CA ASP A 61 3.77 -1.80 -12.18
C ASP A 61 4.14 -2.67 -10.96
N GLU A 62 5.41 -2.61 -10.53
CA GLU A 62 5.87 -3.25 -9.28
C GLU A 62 5.28 -2.63 -8.00
N MET A 63 5.03 -1.31 -7.99
CA MET A 63 4.43 -0.60 -6.85
C MET A 63 2.91 -0.80 -6.82
N LEU A 64 2.26 -0.82 -7.98
CA LEU A 64 0.87 -1.23 -8.10
C LEU A 64 0.67 -2.68 -7.71
N ASP A 65 1.52 -3.60 -8.17
CA ASP A 65 1.45 -4.99 -7.77
C ASP A 65 1.65 -5.17 -6.27
N GLN A 66 2.41 -4.30 -5.58
CA GLN A 66 2.51 -4.34 -4.13
C GLN A 66 1.25 -3.82 -3.42
N VAL A 67 0.68 -2.71 -3.88
CA VAL A 67 -0.59 -2.17 -3.35
C VAL A 67 -1.76 -3.12 -3.62
N LEU A 68 -1.75 -3.79 -4.77
CA LEU A 68 -2.79 -4.70 -5.24
C LEU A 68 -2.56 -6.16 -4.88
N GLY A 69 -1.40 -6.49 -4.33
CA GLY A 69 -0.95 -7.88 -4.23
C GLY A 69 0.53 -8.05 -3.91
N SER A 70 1.04 -7.41 -2.85
CA SER A 70 2.13 -8.06 -2.13
C SER A 70 1.54 -9.36 -1.58
N THR A 71 1.84 -10.44 -2.28
CA THR A 71 1.63 -11.86 -1.94
C THR A 71 2.44 -12.25 -0.70
N ASN A 72 2.33 -11.44 0.35
CA ASN A 72 2.49 -11.82 1.75
C ASN A 72 1.19 -11.51 2.50
N VAL A 73 0.04 -11.41 1.81
CA VAL A 73 -1.24 -11.55 2.49
C VAL A 73 -1.23 -12.94 3.09
N ALA A 74 -1.00 -13.02 4.39
CA ALA A 74 -0.91 -14.30 5.08
C ALA A 74 -2.24 -15.02 4.83
N GLU A 75 -2.19 -16.14 4.09
CA GLU A 75 -3.34 -16.95 3.68
C GLU A 75 -4.47 -16.91 4.72
N GLY A 76 -5.58 -16.24 4.39
CA GLY A 76 -6.82 -16.32 5.15
C GLY A 76 -6.71 -16.01 6.65
N ARG A 77 -5.66 -15.30 7.12
CA ARG A 77 -5.62 -14.89 8.51
C ARG A 77 -6.70 -13.83 8.71
N THR A 78 -7.43 -14.04 9.77
CA THR A 78 -8.50 -13.17 10.16
C THR A 78 -8.24 -12.64 11.57
N TYR A 79 -8.59 -11.38 11.80
CA TYR A 79 -8.21 -10.58 12.95
C TYR A 79 -9.46 -10.24 13.78
N SER A 80 -9.34 -10.30 15.10
CA SER A 80 -10.31 -9.70 16.02
C SER A 80 -10.14 -8.19 16.10
N ILE A 81 -11.11 -7.45 16.65
CA ILE A 81 -10.99 -6.00 16.85
C ILE A 81 -9.77 -5.61 17.70
N ARG A 82 -9.39 -6.45 18.67
CA ARG A 82 -8.21 -6.25 19.52
C ARG A 82 -6.92 -6.45 18.73
N GLU A 83 -6.88 -7.48 17.89
CA GLU A 83 -5.75 -7.67 16.98
C GLU A 83 -5.68 -6.54 15.95
N LEU A 84 -6.82 -6.03 15.48
CA LEU A 84 -6.84 -4.92 14.55
C LEU A 84 -6.24 -3.66 15.18
N GLU A 85 -6.58 -3.35 16.43
CA GLU A 85 -5.93 -2.29 17.21
C GLU A 85 -4.41 -2.54 17.33
N GLU A 86 -3.99 -3.74 17.72
CA GLU A 86 -2.59 -4.10 17.92
C GLU A 86 -1.76 -3.99 16.62
N TYR A 87 -2.27 -4.53 15.51
CA TYR A 87 -1.55 -4.55 14.24
C TYR A 87 -1.65 -3.24 13.47
N SER A 88 -2.78 -2.53 13.54
CA SER A 88 -2.92 -1.25 12.81
C SER A 88 -2.37 -0.05 13.59
N GLY A 89 -2.30 -0.15 14.93
CA GLY A 89 -2.01 0.99 15.81
C GLY A 89 -3.18 1.99 15.91
N ALA A 90 -4.33 1.68 15.32
CA ALA A 90 -5.54 2.50 15.42
C ALA A 90 -6.28 2.18 16.73
N PRO A 91 -6.61 3.18 17.57
CA PRO A 91 -7.39 2.95 18.78
C PRO A 91 -8.78 2.41 18.43
N VAL A 92 -9.39 1.63 19.33
CA VAL A 92 -10.72 1.02 19.12
C VAL A 92 -11.79 2.05 18.75
N GLU A 93 -11.71 3.25 19.29
CA GLU A 93 -12.59 4.37 18.96
C GLU A 93 -12.50 4.75 17.47
N LEU A 94 -11.28 4.83 16.93
CA LEU A 94 -11.07 5.09 15.51
C LEU A 94 -11.60 3.94 14.65
N ILE A 95 -11.37 2.70 15.06
CA ILE A 95 -11.88 1.51 14.34
C ILE A 95 -13.41 1.57 14.25
N ARG A 96 -14.09 1.92 15.34
CA ARG A 96 -15.55 2.10 15.33
C ARG A 96 -16.00 3.23 14.42
N GLU A 97 -15.30 4.37 14.42
CA GLU A 97 -15.60 5.44 13.47
C GLU A 97 -15.44 4.98 12.01
N LEU A 98 -14.39 4.20 11.71
CA LEU A 98 -14.19 3.65 10.36
C LEU A 98 -15.36 2.74 9.94
N ILE A 99 -15.89 1.95 10.87
CA ILE A 99 -17.10 1.15 10.64
C ILE A 99 -18.32 2.06 10.41
N ASP A 100 -18.56 3.04 11.28
CA ASP A 100 -19.69 3.98 11.18
C ASP A 100 -19.70 4.76 9.86
N PHE A 101 -18.50 5.12 9.36
CA PHE A 101 -18.35 5.82 8.09
C PHE A 101 -18.34 4.88 6.87
N GLY A 102 -18.33 3.56 7.07
CA GLY A 102 -18.40 2.52 6.03
C GLY A 102 -17.07 2.26 5.32
N LEU A 103 -15.96 2.55 5.99
CA LEU A 103 -14.61 2.22 5.51
C LEU A 103 -14.20 0.79 5.86
N LEU A 104 -14.70 0.29 6.99
CA LEU A 104 -14.61 -1.10 7.39
C LEU A 104 -16.03 -1.66 7.48
N ASP A 105 -16.19 -2.95 7.20
CA ASP A 105 -17.48 -3.60 7.33
C ASP A 105 -17.75 -3.98 8.80
N ASP A 106 -19.00 -3.80 9.25
CA ASP A 106 -19.47 -4.26 10.56
C ASP A 106 -19.83 -5.75 10.48
N GLU A 107 -18.82 -6.59 10.35
CA GLU A 107 -19.03 -8.03 10.35
C GLU A 107 -19.11 -8.55 11.78
N ALA A 108 -20.32 -8.54 12.35
CA ALA A 108 -20.61 -9.00 13.71
C ALA A 108 -20.14 -10.44 14.02
N ASP A 109 -19.81 -11.24 13.00
CA ASP A 109 -19.36 -12.64 13.12
C ASP A 109 -18.20 -13.02 12.18
N ALA A 110 -17.76 -12.12 11.30
CA ALA A 110 -16.62 -12.34 10.43
C ALA A 110 -15.45 -11.46 10.85
N LYS A 111 -14.30 -12.12 10.91
CA LYS A 111 -13.08 -11.58 11.46
C LYS A 111 -12.40 -10.74 10.37
N TYR A 112 -11.92 -9.57 10.73
CA TYR A 112 -11.28 -8.62 9.83
C TYR A 112 -10.15 -9.25 9.03
N THR A 113 -9.94 -8.77 7.82
CA THR A 113 -8.89 -9.20 6.91
C THR A 113 -7.61 -8.37 7.10
N GLU A 114 -6.55 -8.75 6.38
CA GLU A 114 -5.34 -7.93 6.31
C GLU A 114 -5.57 -6.56 5.66
N TYR A 115 -6.52 -6.47 4.72
CA TYR A 115 -6.87 -5.18 4.11
C TYR A 115 -7.49 -4.23 5.14
N ASP A 116 -8.30 -4.74 6.06
CA ASP A 116 -8.89 -3.93 7.14
C ASP A 116 -7.82 -3.35 8.08
N VAL A 117 -6.78 -4.14 8.37
CA VAL A 117 -5.61 -3.68 9.14
C VAL A 117 -4.89 -2.54 8.41
N LEU A 118 -4.69 -2.67 7.09
CA LEU A 118 -4.04 -1.64 6.29
C LEU A 118 -4.89 -0.36 6.21
N ILE A 119 -6.20 -0.48 6.01
CA ILE A 119 -7.15 0.65 6.01
C ILE A 119 -7.12 1.37 7.36
N ALA A 120 -7.18 0.63 8.46
CA ALA A 120 -7.15 1.21 9.80
C ALA A 120 -5.83 1.92 10.09
N ARG A 121 -4.69 1.34 9.70
CA ARG A 121 -3.37 1.96 9.89
C ARG A 121 -3.24 3.26 9.09
N ALA A 122 -3.55 3.22 7.80
CA ALA A 122 -3.50 4.41 6.95
C ALA A 122 -4.43 5.52 7.49
N SER A 123 -5.60 5.14 8.00
CA SER A 123 -6.54 6.07 8.62
C SER A 123 -5.98 6.68 9.91
N ALA A 124 -5.27 5.91 10.73
CA ALA A 124 -4.62 6.41 11.95
C ALA A 124 -3.51 7.41 11.63
N GLU A 125 -2.70 7.14 10.60
CA GLU A 125 -1.68 8.08 10.12
C GLU A 125 -2.29 9.37 9.59
N LEU A 126 -3.34 9.27 8.76
CA LEU A 126 -4.09 10.41 8.23
C LEU A 126 -4.71 11.27 9.35
N MET A 127 -5.18 10.65 10.43
CA MET A 127 -5.70 11.35 11.59
C MET A 127 -4.63 12.21 12.28
N GLY A 128 -3.37 11.76 12.30
CA GLY A 128 -2.21 12.55 12.76
C GLY A 128 -2.00 13.83 11.96
N HIS A 129 -2.50 13.89 10.72
CA HIS A 129 -2.51 15.07 9.86
C HIS A 129 -3.84 15.84 9.88
N GLY A 130 -4.75 15.52 10.79
CA GLY A 130 -6.06 16.17 10.93
C GLY A 130 -7.13 15.66 9.95
N ILE A 131 -6.84 14.61 9.19
CA ILE A 131 -7.79 14.00 8.25
C ILE A 131 -8.56 12.90 8.98
N GLN A 132 -9.82 13.18 9.31
CA GLN A 132 -10.70 12.26 10.04
C GLN A 132 -11.43 11.27 9.11
N PRO A 133 -11.92 10.13 9.65
CA PRO A 133 -12.70 9.13 8.91
C PRO A 133 -13.84 9.68 8.06
N ARG A 134 -14.54 10.73 8.54
CA ARG A 134 -15.63 11.38 7.80
C ARG A 134 -15.17 11.94 6.44
N HIS A 135 -13.91 12.38 6.31
CA HIS A 135 -13.34 12.88 5.06
C HIS A 135 -12.97 11.75 4.10
N LEU A 136 -12.78 10.54 4.63
CA LEU A 136 -12.35 9.38 3.85
C LEU A 136 -13.49 8.71 3.08
N ARG A 137 -14.75 9.07 3.36
CA ARG A 137 -15.92 8.59 2.61
C ARG A 137 -15.82 8.84 1.10
N ALA A 138 -15.19 9.94 0.69
CA ALA A 138 -14.97 10.23 -0.73
C ALA A 138 -14.06 9.17 -1.39
N PHE A 139 -13.04 8.69 -0.67
CA PHE A 139 -12.16 7.62 -1.14
C PHE A 139 -12.90 6.29 -1.27
N LYS A 140 -13.70 5.91 -0.25
CA LYS A 140 -14.56 4.72 -0.33
C LYS A 140 -15.51 4.78 -1.54
N SER A 141 -16.17 5.91 -1.72
CA SER A 141 -17.07 6.13 -2.85
C SER A 141 -16.36 6.11 -4.21
N ALA A 142 -15.08 6.52 -4.27
CA ALA A 142 -14.28 6.41 -5.48
C ALA A 142 -13.93 4.93 -5.77
N ALA A 143 -13.49 4.20 -4.75
CA ALA A 143 -13.19 2.77 -4.86
C ALA A 143 -14.42 1.95 -5.32
N ASP A 144 -15.61 2.22 -4.76
CA ASP A 144 -16.84 1.53 -5.16
C ASP A 144 -17.19 1.76 -6.64
N ARG A 145 -16.92 2.98 -7.15
CA ARG A 145 -17.11 3.29 -8.57
C ARG A 145 -16.07 2.58 -9.44
N GLU A 146 -14.83 2.51 -9.00
CA GLU A 146 -13.78 1.76 -9.71
C GLU A 146 -14.10 0.26 -9.79
N ILE A 147 -14.57 -0.34 -8.70
CA ILE A 147 -15.06 -1.73 -8.68
C ILE A 147 -16.20 -1.91 -9.68
N SER A 148 -17.20 -1.02 -9.64
CA SER A 148 -18.35 -1.07 -10.56
C SER A 148 -17.93 -1.01 -12.03
N LEU A 149 -16.92 -0.18 -12.36
CA LEU A 149 -16.38 -0.09 -13.72
C LEU A 149 -15.70 -1.39 -14.16
N VAL A 150 -14.92 -2.00 -13.26
CA VAL A 150 -14.28 -3.29 -13.51
C VAL A 150 -15.34 -4.36 -13.77
N GLU A 151 -16.34 -4.47 -12.89
CA GLU A 151 -17.44 -5.44 -13.00
C GLU A 151 -18.18 -5.32 -14.34
N ILE A 152 -18.57 -4.11 -14.73
CA ILE A 152 -19.23 -3.85 -16.02
C ILE A 152 -18.33 -4.28 -17.19
N ALA A 153 -17.03 -3.98 -17.13
CA ALA A 153 -16.10 -4.28 -18.21
C ALA A 153 -15.81 -5.78 -18.38
N VAL A 154 -15.88 -6.57 -17.30
CA VAL A 154 -15.61 -8.01 -17.33
C VAL A 154 -16.87 -8.87 -17.40
N ALA A 155 -18.06 -8.32 -17.11
CA ALA A 155 -19.34 -9.04 -17.09
C ALA A 155 -19.59 -9.95 -18.32
N PRO A 156 -19.29 -9.53 -19.58
CA PRO A 156 -19.49 -10.41 -20.73
C PRO A 156 -18.62 -11.68 -20.70
N LEU A 157 -17.38 -11.58 -20.20
CA LEU A 157 -16.45 -12.70 -20.08
C LEU A 157 -16.78 -13.55 -18.85
N ALA A 158 -17.06 -12.90 -17.72
CA ALA A 158 -17.41 -13.55 -16.47
C ALA A 158 -18.73 -14.35 -16.53
N SER A 159 -19.66 -13.95 -17.42
CA SER A 159 -20.93 -14.67 -17.63
C SER A 159 -20.75 -16.07 -18.25
N ARG A 160 -19.61 -16.33 -18.89
CA ARG A 160 -19.31 -17.61 -19.52
C ARG A 160 -18.75 -18.59 -18.48
N ARG A 161 -19.16 -19.86 -18.56
CA ARG A 161 -18.79 -20.91 -17.59
C ARG A 161 -17.49 -21.66 -17.91
N ASP A 162 -16.85 -21.37 -19.04
CA ASP A 162 -15.59 -22.03 -19.39
C ASP A 162 -14.39 -21.39 -18.68
N ALA A 163 -13.42 -22.22 -18.31
CA ALA A 163 -12.24 -21.79 -17.56
C ALA A 163 -11.41 -20.74 -18.31
N ALA A 164 -11.35 -20.80 -19.64
CA ALA A 164 -10.59 -19.84 -20.44
C ALA A 164 -11.20 -18.43 -20.36
N SER A 165 -12.53 -18.31 -20.45
CA SER A 165 -13.22 -17.04 -20.28
C SER A 165 -13.09 -16.47 -18.87
N GLN A 166 -13.06 -17.32 -17.84
CA GLN A 166 -12.84 -16.89 -16.45
C GLN A 166 -11.42 -16.36 -16.24
N THR A 167 -10.40 -17.05 -16.76
CA THR A 167 -9.01 -16.55 -16.73
C THR A 167 -8.89 -15.20 -17.44
N GLN A 168 -9.51 -15.07 -18.62
CA GLN A 168 -9.51 -13.80 -19.35
C GLN A 168 -10.27 -12.68 -18.62
N ALA A 169 -11.36 -13.00 -17.92
CA ALA A 169 -12.08 -12.05 -17.09
C ALA A 169 -11.19 -11.53 -15.96
N GLN A 170 -10.48 -12.43 -15.27
CA GLN A 170 -9.56 -12.08 -14.18
C GLN A 170 -8.38 -11.22 -14.68
N GLU A 171 -7.69 -11.64 -15.75
CA GLU A 171 -6.60 -10.87 -16.34
C GLU A 171 -7.05 -9.47 -16.77
N ARG A 172 -8.26 -9.37 -17.33
CA ARG A 172 -8.85 -8.09 -17.72
C ARG A 172 -9.21 -7.24 -16.50
N ALA A 173 -9.75 -7.83 -15.45
CA ALA A 173 -10.05 -7.12 -14.20
C ALA A 173 -8.77 -6.55 -13.58
N ASP A 174 -7.70 -7.36 -13.47
CA ASP A 174 -6.41 -6.96 -12.93
C ASP A 174 -5.81 -5.80 -13.73
N LYS A 175 -5.86 -5.87 -15.06
CA LYS A 175 -5.38 -4.80 -15.93
C LYS A 175 -6.16 -3.49 -15.76
N ILE A 176 -7.50 -3.56 -15.69
CA ILE A 176 -8.33 -2.35 -15.51
C ILE A 176 -8.08 -1.73 -14.13
N ARG A 177 -8.03 -2.55 -13.07
CA ARG A 177 -7.71 -2.11 -11.72
C ARG A 177 -6.39 -1.35 -11.66
N LYS A 178 -5.33 -1.88 -12.28
CA LYS A 178 -4.02 -1.20 -12.38
C LYS A 178 -4.12 0.15 -13.07
N LEU A 179 -4.83 0.22 -14.20
CA LEU A 179 -5.01 1.46 -14.94
C LEU A 179 -5.81 2.51 -14.16
N CYS A 180 -6.85 2.10 -13.41
CA CYS A 180 -7.61 2.99 -12.54
C CYS A 180 -6.72 3.63 -11.47
N LEU A 181 -5.92 2.83 -10.76
CA LEU A 181 -5.00 3.34 -9.74
C LEU A 181 -3.93 4.25 -10.33
N GLN A 182 -3.38 3.91 -11.50
CA GLN A 182 -2.42 4.75 -12.19
C GLN A 182 -3.03 6.10 -12.60
N LEU A 183 -4.26 6.09 -13.11
CA LEU A 183 -5.00 7.30 -13.45
C LEU A 183 -5.25 8.15 -12.20
N HIS A 184 -5.70 7.55 -11.10
CA HIS A 184 -5.94 8.25 -9.83
C HIS A 184 -4.67 8.95 -9.33
N ALA A 185 -3.56 8.22 -9.23
CA ALA A 185 -2.28 8.77 -8.79
C ALA A 185 -1.81 9.93 -9.69
N THR A 186 -1.95 9.77 -11.02
CA THR A 186 -1.57 10.80 -11.98
C THR A 186 -2.43 12.05 -11.86
N LEU A 187 -3.75 11.89 -11.66
CA LEU A 187 -4.67 13.01 -11.46
C LEU A 187 -4.35 13.78 -10.18
N VAL A 188 -4.13 13.08 -9.07
CA VAL A 188 -3.75 13.68 -7.79
C VAL A 188 -2.47 14.50 -7.95
N GLU A 189 -1.42 13.90 -8.51
CA GLU A 189 -0.15 14.61 -8.68
C GLU A 189 -0.30 15.84 -9.59
N SER A 190 -1.00 15.69 -10.71
CA SER A 190 -1.19 16.80 -11.67
C SER A 190 -1.91 18.01 -11.06
N ALA A 191 -2.67 17.81 -9.99
CA ALA A 191 -3.43 18.85 -9.29
C ALA A 191 -2.74 19.34 -8.00
N MET A 192 -1.67 18.71 -7.53
CA MET A 192 -0.99 19.10 -6.29
C MET A 192 -0.27 20.44 -6.46
N PRO A 193 -0.58 21.46 -5.64
CA PRO A 193 0.16 22.72 -5.66
C PRO A 193 1.54 22.54 -5.05
N THR A 194 2.56 23.20 -5.64
CA THR A 194 3.91 23.26 -5.05
C THR A 194 3.92 24.25 -3.90
N TYR A 195 4.13 23.76 -2.68
CA TYR A 195 4.36 24.61 -1.51
C TYR A 195 5.85 24.96 -1.44
N ASN A 196 6.19 26.22 -1.72
CA ASN A 196 7.54 26.77 -1.56
C ASN A 196 7.72 27.39 -0.18
#